data_AF-A0A928WEP6-F1
#
_entry.id   AF-A0A928WEP6-F1
#
_cell.length_a   1.000
_cell.length_b   1.000
_cell.length_c   1.000
_cell.angle_alpha   90.00
_cell.angle_beta   90.00
_cell.angle_gamma   90.00
#
_symmetry.space_group_name_H-M   'P 1'
#
loop_
_entity.id
_entity.type
_entity.pdbx_description
1 polymer ?
#
loop_
_entity_poly.entity_id
_entity_poly.type
_entity_poly.pdbx_seq_one_letter_code
_entity_poly.pdbx_strand_id
1 'polypeptide(L)'
;MTTYHISLEGDILQVRFGKPGNGDQVVRDAAVRLDEMIASGELAGGKLLKIDGPASIAVSYLIAHKISQMYGVIAIFDPKIGKPGYKTYIVAATHTPAYKLGEIIETDEPQAQKTKPTIKVVLCGPPQSGKSCLREGLKQAISNITGAPYPYVITACPDGEGAWFSDAARRDLDLARRLKDEYKAKFTSEFAQKAAGWVRSANTPLNIIDVGGRITDQNRLIMREATHAVILAGDEGKDKVPLWEEFCRDLNLHMIANLHSDYYGTEDKIIERSPLLIGSIHYLARGEDVSTRPMVQALARVLVGLFGCPL
;
A
#
# COMPACT_ATOMS: atom_id res chain seq x y z
N MET A 1 -19.48 4.41 -14.69
CA MET A 1 -18.26 4.58 -13.86
C MET A 1 -17.36 3.38 -14.14
N THR A 2 -16.11 3.64 -14.54
CA THR A 2 -15.12 2.65 -15.04
C THR A 2 -14.38 1.92 -13.90
N THR A 3 -13.82 0.75 -14.20
CA THR A 3 -12.94 -0.01 -13.30
C THR A 3 -11.49 0.49 -13.30
N TYR A 4 -11.13 1.35 -14.26
CA TYR A 4 -9.80 1.96 -14.35
C TYR A 4 -9.85 3.38 -14.88
N HIS A 5 -9.08 4.28 -14.28
CA HIS A 5 -9.01 5.69 -14.67
C HIS A 5 -7.62 6.05 -15.16
N ILE A 6 -7.58 6.80 -16.26
CA ILE A 6 -6.35 7.33 -16.86
C ILE A 6 -6.58 8.80 -17.23
N SER A 7 -5.66 9.67 -16.82
CA SER A 7 -5.64 11.09 -17.18
C SER A 7 -4.22 11.58 -17.40
N LEU A 8 -4.05 12.59 -18.25
CA LEU A 8 -2.76 13.21 -18.51
C LEU A 8 -2.66 14.58 -17.81
N GLU A 9 -1.60 14.77 -17.04
CA GLU A 9 -1.27 16.03 -16.35
C GLU A 9 0.14 16.45 -16.78
N GLY A 10 0.23 17.32 -17.79
CA GLY A 10 1.51 17.68 -18.39
C GLY A 10 2.17 16.46 -19.04
N ASP A 11 3.32 16.03 -18.51
CA ASP A 11 4.06 14.85 -18.94
C ASP A 11 3.88 13.64 -18.00
N ILE A 12 2.85 13.67 -17.14
CA ILE A 12 2.52 12.60 -16.19
C ILE A 12 1.18 11.95 -16.57
N LEU A 13 1.22 10.67 -16.92
CA LEU A 13 0.06 9.80 -17.06
C LEU A 13 -0.34 9.27 -15.68
N GLN A 14 -1.37 9.86 -15.09
CA GLN A 14 -1.97 9.39 -13.84
C GLN A 14 -2.81 8.15 -14.11
N VAL A 15 -2.57 7.08 -13.36
CA VAL A 15 -3.31 5.82 -13.47
C VAL A 15 -3.81 5.37 -12.11
N ARG A 16 -5.05 4.87 -12.04
CA ARG A 16 -5.61 4.34 -10.79
C ARG A 16 -6.75 3.37 -11.03
N PHE A 17 -6.91 2.43 -10.10
CA PHE A 17 -8.11 1.61 -10.02
C PHE A 17 -9.34 2.46 -9.71
N GLY A 18 -10.46 2.11 -10.33
CA GLY A 18 -11.79 2.68 -10.09
C GLY A 18 -12.65 1.72 -9.30
N LYS A 19 -13.83 1.40 -9.82
CA LYS A 19 -14.72 0.41 -9.19
C LYS A 19 -14.06 -0.99 -9.14
N PRO A 20 -14.41 -1.83 -8.14
CA PRO A 20 -14.00 -3.23 -8.13
C PRO A 20 -14.38 -3.93 -9.44
N GLY A 21 -13.44 -4.71 -9.98
CA GLY A 21 -13.63 -5.44 -11.23
C GLY A 21 -12.54 -6.48 -11.44
N ASN A 22 -12.85 -7.47 -12.28
CA ASN A 22 -11.88 -8.50 -12.67
C ASN A 22 -10.80 -7.90 -13.59
N GLY A 23 -9.62 -8.53 -13.59
CA GLY A 23 -8.46 -8.05 -14.34
C GLY A 23 -8.73 -7.86 -15.85
N ASP A 24 -9.57 -8.70 -16.45
CA ASP A 24 -9.97 -8.57 -17.85
C ASP A 24 -10.83 -7.32 -18.11
N GLN A 25 -11.74 -6.97 -17.20
CA GLN A 25 -12.52 -5.74 -17.30
C GLN A 25 -11.65 -4.50 -17.12
N VAL A 26 -10.72 -4.53 -16.15
CA VAL A 26 -9.77 -3.43 -15.92
C VAL A 26 -8.95 -3.14 -17.18
N VAL A 27 -8.48 -4.19 -17.87
CA VAL A 27 -7.74 -4.04 -19.13
C VAL A 27 -8.62 -3.46 -20.24
N ARG A 28 -9.86 -3.95 -20.40
CA ARG A 28 -10.78 -3.42 -21.43
C ARG A 28 -11.10 -1.94 -21.20
N ASP A 29 -11.40 -1.56 -19.96
CA ASP A 29 -11.71 -0.17 -19.61
C ASP A 29 -10.50 0.75 -19.81
N ALA A 30 -9.30 0.30 -19.42
CA ALA A 30 -8.06 1.02 -19.68
C ALA A 30 -7.79 1.20 -21.18
N ALA A 31 -8.06 0.16 -21.99
CA ALA A 31 -7.84 0.21 -23.43
C ALA A 31 -8.76 1.22 -24.11
N VAL A 32 -10.06 1.20 -23.77
CA VAL A 32 -11.04 2.18 -24.27
C VAL A 32 -10.58 3.60 -23.97
N ARG A 33 -10.19 3.89 -22.72
CA ARG A 33 -9.75 5.23 -22.34
C ARG A 33 -8.48 5.65 -23.08
N LEU A 34 -7.48 4.77 -23.23
CA LEU A 34 -6.27 5.09 -23.99
C LEU A 34 -6.59 5.37 -25.46
N ASP A 35 -7.46 4.58 -26.07
CA ASP A 35 -7.86 4.77 -27.47
C ASP A 35 -8.59 6.10 -27.67
N GLU A 36 -9.45 6.49 -26.73
CA GLU A 36 -10.09 7.83 -26.71
C GLU A 36 -9.07 8.96 -26.59
N MET A 37 -8.08 8.83 -25.68
CA MET A 37 -7.02 9.84 -25.50
C MET A 37 -6.17 10.01 -26.76
N ILE A 38 -5.84 8.90 -27.42
CA ILE A 38 -5.03 8.91 -28.65
C ILE A 38 -5.84 9.52 -29.80
N ALA A 39 -7.09 9.07 -30.00
CA ALA A 39 -7.94 9.55 -31.09
C ALA A 39 -8.30 11.04 -30.97
N SER A 40 -8.45 11.54 -29.75
CA SER A 40 -8.72 12.97 -29.48
C SER A 40 -7.46 13.86 -29.53
N GLY A 41 -6.26 13.27 -29.57
CA GLY A 41 -4.99 13.99 -29.49
C GLY A 41 -4.63 14.46 -28.07
N GLU A 42 -5.40 14.09 -27.04
CA GLU A 42 -5.03 14.31 -25.63
C GLU A 42 -3.68 13.65 -25.32
N LEU A 43 -3.43 12.46 -25.87
CA LEU A 43 -2.18 11.72 -25.77
C LEU A 43 -1.48 11.68 -27.13
N ALA A 44 -0.77 12.75 -27.49
CA ALA A 44 -0.17 12.94 -28.81
C ALA A 44 1.26 12.36 -28.98
N GLY A 45 1.84 11.78 -27.92
CA GLY A 45 3.26 11.40 -27.91
C GLY A 45 4.16 12.53 -27.38
N GLY A 46 5.47 12.29 -27.38
CA GLY A 46 6.42 13.28 -26.85
C GLY A 46 7.82 12.74 -26.54
N LYS A 47 8.65 13.57 -25.90
CA LYS A 47 10.02 13.17 -25.55
C LYS A 47 10.07 12.22 -24.35
N LEU A 48 9.25 12.48 -23.35
CA LEU A 48 9.20 11.75 -22.08
C LEU A 48 7.74 11.65 -21.63
N LEU A 49 7.35 10.48 -21.13
CA LEU A 49 6.14 10.29 -20.35
C LEU A 49 6.48 9.61 -19.04
N LYS A 50 5.99 10.17 -17.94
CA LYS A 50 6.03 9.55 -16.60
C LYS A 50 4.69 8.87 -16.33
N ILE A 51 4.69 7.66 -15.80
CA ILE A 51 3.48 6.95 -15.38
C ILE A 51 3.45 6.92 -13.86
N ASP A 52 2.33 7.34 -13.28
CA ASP A 52 2.19 7.57 -11.84
C ASP A 52 0.89 6.96 -11.31
N GLY A 53 1.02 6.10 -10.31
CA GLY A 53 -0.10 5.43 -9.64
C GLY A 53 -0.16 3.92 -9.84
N PRO A 54 -1.12 3.25 -9.17
CA PRO A 54 -1.19 1.79 -9.15
C PRO A 54 -1.72 1.22 -10.47
N ALA A 55 -1.00 0.23 -10.99
CA ALA A 55 -1.40 -0.54 -12.18
C ALA A 55 -1.22 -2.05 -11.92
N SER A 56 -2.11 -2.87 -12.49
CA SER A 56 -1.87 -4.31 -12.58
C SER A 56 -0.83 -4.60 -13.64
N ILE A 57 -0.17 -5.76 -13.57
CA ILE A 57 0.81 -6.18 -14.59
C ILE A 57 0.19 -6.12 -16.00
N ALA A 58 -1.02 -6.64 -16.17
CA ALA A 58 -1.71 -6.65 -17.47
C ALA A 58 -1.97 -5.24 -18.01
N VAL A 59 -2.38 -4.31 -17.14
CA VAL A 59 -2.58 -2.90 -17.53
C VAL A 59 -1.26 -2.22 -17.88
N SER A 60 -0.17 -2.50 -17.15
CA SER A 60 1.16 -1.97 -17.48
C SER A 60 1.61 -2.39 -18.87
N TYR A 61 1.42 -3.66 -19.25
CA TYR A 61 1.72 -4.14 -20.60
C TYR A 61 0.81 -3.51 -21.66
N LEU A 62 -0.48 -3.34 -21.38
CA LEU A 62 -1.40 -2.64 -22.28
C LEU A 62 -0.96 -1.20 -22.53
N ILE A 63 -0.67 -0.45 -21.47
CA ILE A 63 -0.19 0.94 -21.59
C ILE A 63 1.07 0.94 -22.44
N ALA A 64 2.09 0.17 -22.06
CA ALA A 64 3.35 0.09 -22.81
C ALA A 64 3.13 -0.26 -24.30
N HIS A 65 2.23 -1.21 -24.60
CA HIS A 65 1.88 -1.57 -25.97
C HIS A 65 1.30 -0.38 -26.76
N LYS A 66 0.36 0.37 -26.15
CA LYS A 66 -0.32 1.49 -26.79
C LYS A 66 0.57 2.71 -27.00
N ILE A 67 1.49 2.99 -26.07
CA ILE A 67 2.20 4.29 -26.03
C ILE A 67 3.71 4.21 -26.30
N SER A 68 4.33 3.03 -26.30
CA SER A 68 5.80 2.90 -26.45
C SER A 68 6.35 3.56 -27.72
N GLN A 69 5.68 3.39 -28.85
CA GLN A 69 6.11 3.98 -30.12
C GLN A 69 5.80 5.48 -30.23
N MET A 70 5.00 6.03 -29.32
CA MET A 70 4.59 7.44 -29.34
C MET A 70 5.53 8.34 -28.53
N TYR A 71 6.25 7.76 -27.57
CA TYR A 71 7.12 8.50 -26.66
C TYR A 71 8.58 8.09 -26.80
N GLY A 72 9.47 9.06 -26.81
CA GLY A 72 10.92 8.80 -26.79
C GLY A 72 11.35 8.02 -25.54
N VAL A 73 10.70 8.27 -24.40
CA VAL A 73 10.99 7.64 -23.10
C VAL A 73 9.71 7.42 -22.31
N ILE A 74 9.60 6.27 -21.64
CA ILE A 74 8.58 5.98 -20.63
C ILE A 74 9.29 5.68 -19.30
N ALA A 75 8.93 6.43 -18.26
CA ALA A 75 9.44 6.25 -16.91
C ALA A 75 8.30 5.93 -15.93
N ILE A 76 8.53 5.00 -14.99
CA ILE A 76 7.52 4.48 -14.07
C ILE A 76 7.83 4.92 -12.65
N PHE A 77 6.85 5.50 -11.95
CA PHE A 77 7.01 5.88 -10.56
C PHE A 77 7.29 4.65 -9.68
N ASP A 78 8.37 4.68 -8.91
CA ASP A 78 8.61 3.71 -7.85
C ASP A 78 8.60 4.43 -6.48
N PRO A 79 7.62 4.13 -5.63
CA PRO A 79 7.45 4.84 -4.36
C PRO A 79 8.50 4.50 -3.31
N LYS A 80 9.35 3.48 -3.50
CA LYS A 80 10.32 2.99 -2.50
C LYS A 80 11.75 3.46 -2.74
N ILE A 81 11.94 4.36 -3.70
CA ILE A 81 13.27 4.89 -4.05
C ILE A 81 13.22 6.41 -4.09
N GLY A 82 14.40 7.02 -4.14
CA GLY A 82 14.54 8.47 -4.19
C GLY A 82 14.61 9.13 -2.82
N LYS A 83 14.76 10.46 -2.86
CA LYS A 83 14.85 11.30 -1.67
C LYS A 83 13.45 11.50 -1.05
N PRO A 84 13.34 11.60 0.29
CA PRO A 84 12.09 11.94 0.94
C PRO A 84 11.45 13.21 0.36
N GLY A 85 10.17 13.13 0.00
CA GLY A 85 9.40 14.26 -0.55
C GLY A 85 9.49 14.46 -2.07
N TYR A 86 10.33 13.70 -2.77
CA TYR A 86 10.48 13.76 -4.23
C TYR A 86 9.88 12.54 -4.89
N LYS A 87 9.24 12.69 -6.07
CA LYS A 87 8.84 11.53 -6.85
C LYS A 87 10.00 11.07 -7.70
N THR A 88 10.14 9.75 -7.80
CA THR A 88 11.26 9.14 -8.50
C THR A 88 10.73 8.10 -9.46
N TYR A 89 11.15 8.23 -10.71
CA TYR A 89 10.70 7.41 -11.82
C TYR A 89 11.88 6.62 -12.37
N ILE A 90 11.63 5.38 -12.77
CA ILE A 90 12.61 4.49 -13.40
C ILE A 90 12.30 4.44 -14.89
N VAL A 91 13.29 4.77 -15.74
CA VAL A 91 13.16 4.63 -17.20
C VAL A 91 12.99 3.14 -17.55
N ALA A 92 11.80 2.79 -18.05
CA ALA A 92 11.41 1.42 -18.38
C ALA A 92 11.42 1.15 -19.90
N ALA A 93 11.23 2.19 -20.72
CA ALA A 93 11.40 2.12 -22.17
C ALA A 93 12.08 3.39 -22.67
N THR A 94 12.98 3.25 -23.64
CA THR A 94 13.65 4.37 -24.30
C THR A 94 13.91 4.04 -25.77
N HIS A 95 13.64 5.01 -26.64
CA HIS A 95 13.92 5.02 -28.07
C HIS A 95 14.91 6.13 -28.44
N THR A 96 15.59 6.70 -27.44
CA THR A 96 16.53 7.82 -27.58
C THR A 96 17.80 7.58 -26.79
N PRO A 97 18.97 8.03 -27.26
CA PRO A 97 20.21 7.98 -26.48
C PRO A 97 20.23 8.97 -25.31
N ALA A 98 19.27 9.90 -25.23
CA ALA A 98 19.22 10.93 -24.18
C ALA A 98 18.96 10.34 -22.78
N TYR A 99 18.36 9.15 -22.69
CA TYR A 99 18.06 8.46 -21.44
C TYR A 99 18.41 6.97 -21.55
N LYS A 100 18.99 6.42 -20.50
CA LYS A 100 19.35 5.00 -20.41
C LYS A 100 18.25 4.18 -19.76
N LEU A 101 18.10 2.93 -20.19
CA LEU A 101 17.24 1.98 -19.46
C LEU A 101 17.71 1.84 -18.00
N GLY A 102 16.76 1.88 -17.07
CA GLY A 102 17.03 1.85 -15.63
C GLY A 102 17.54 3.17 -15.04
N GLU A 103 17.68 4.23 -15.85
CA GLU A 103 17.98 5.56 -15.34
C GLU A 103 16.88 6.07 -14.42
N ILE A 104 17.28 6.83 -13.41
CA ILE A 104 16.38 7.39 -12.41
C ILE A 104 16.12 8.87 -12.74
N ILE A 105 14.85 9.23 -12.88
CA ILE A 105 14.37 10.61 -13.05
C ILE A 105 13.70 11.03 -11.74
N GLU A 106 14.28 11.99 -11.03
CA GLU A 106 13.68 12.61 -9.83
C GLU A 106 12.98 13.91 -10.23
N THR A 107 11.87 14.25 -9.58
CA THR A 107 11.19 15.53 -9.83
C THR A 107 12.05 16.71 -9.38
N ASP A 108 12.04 17.82 -10.13
CA ASP A 108 12.84 19.02 -9.80
C ASP A 108 12.36 19.70 -8.51
N GLU A 109 11.06 19.63 -8.25
CA GLU A 109 10.45 20.14 -7.03
C GLU A 109 10.01 18.99 -6.13
N PRO A 110 10.11 19.15 -4.80
CA PRO A 110 9.43 18.26 -3.87
C PRO A 110 7.92 18.38 -4.14
N GLN A 111 7.16 17.30 -3.94
CA GLN A 111 5.73 17.31 -4.20
C GLN A 111 5.08 18.57 -3.59
N ALA A 112 4.28 19.29 -4.40
CA ALA A 112 3.55 20.50 -3.99
C ALA A 112 2.62 20.29 -2.77
N GLN A 113 2.52 19.05 -2.26
CA GLN A 113 2.03 18.67 -0.93
C GLN A 113 2.91 19.21 0.23
N LYS A 114 3.43 20.43 0.15
CA LYS A 114 4.00 21.16 1.30
C LYS A 114 3.00 21.32 2.46
N THR A 115 1.74 20.94 2.30
CA THR A 115 0.69 21.05 3.33
C THR A 115 0.16 19.71 3.87
N LYS A 116 0.48 18.54 3.29
CA LYS A 116 -0.07 17.26 3.74
C LYS A 116 1.02 16.26 4.14
N PRO A 117 1.01 15.73 5.38
CA PRO A 117 2.03 14.79 5.84
C PRO A 117 1.92 13.45 5.12
N THR A 118 3.07 12.88 4.75
CA THR A 118 3.19 11.48 4.32
C THR A 118 2.90 10.56 5.50
N ILE A 119 1.80 9.82 5.43
CA ILE A 119 1.42 8.90 6.51
C ILE A 119 2.08 7.55 6.28
N LYS A 120 2.82 7.09 7.29
CA LYS A 120 3.48 5.78 7.33
C LYS A 120 3.01 5.06 8.58
N VAL A 121 1.98 4.23 8.46
CA VAL A 121 1.37 3.50 9.57
C VAL A 121 1.89 2.08 9.64
N VAL A 122 2.44 1.68 10.78
CA VAL A 122 2.79 0.28 11.03
C VAL A 122 1.59 -0.48 11.61
N LEU A 123 1.31 -1.66 11.07
CA LEU A 123 0.45 -2.66 11.70
C LEU A 123 1.33 -3.57 12.56
N CYS A 124 1.30 -3.37 13.88
CA CYS A 124 2.16 -4.08 14.82
C CYS A 124 1.35 -4.85 15.87
N GLY A 125 2.04 -5.58 16.72
CA GLY A 125 1.44 -6.42 17.76
C GLY A 125 1.86 -7.89 17.67
N PRO A 126 1.49 -8.70 18.68
CA PRO A 126 1.90 -10.10 18.84
C PRO A 126 1.64 -10.98 17.60
N PRO A 127 2.31 -12.14 17.44
CA PRO A 127 2.07 -13.01 16.30
C PRO A 127 0.62 -13.53 16.28
N GLN A 128 0.17 -13.98 15.11
CA GLN A 128 -1.17 -14.60 14.92
C GLN A 128 -2.37 -13.72 15.29
N SER A 129 -2.18 -12.40 15.46
CA SER A 129 -3.26 -11.46 15.74
C SER A 129 -4.13 -11.05 14.54
N GLY A 130 -3.94 -11.63 13.35
CA GLY A 130 -4.71 -11.27 12.16
C GLY A 130 -4.22 -10.03 11.39
N LYS A 131 -3.01 -9.51 11.66
CA LYS A 131 -2.43 -8.31 11.00
C LYS A 131 -2.57 -8.29 9.47
N SER A 132 -2.16 -9.35 8.77
CA SER A 132 -2.27 -9.35 7.31
C SER A 132 -3.73 -9.46 6.80
N CYS A 133 -4.68 -9.95 7.61
CA CYS A 133 -6.11 -9.92 7.27
C CYS A 133 -6.61 -8.48 7.36
N LEU A 134 -6.26 -7.80 8.46
CA LEU A 134 -6.57 -6.39 8.67
C LEU A 134 -5.94 -5.52 7.57
N ARG A 135 -4.68 -5.78 7.18
CA ARG A 135 -3.99 -5.09 6.10
C ARG A 135 -4.78 -5.12 4.78
N GLU A 136 -5.23 -6.31 4.38
CA GLU A 136 -5.97 -6.47 3.13
C GLU A 136 -7.35 -5.82 3.21
N GLY A 137 -8.06 -6.01 4.33
CA GLY A 137 -9.33 -5.34 4.58
C GLY A 137 -9.21 -3.82 4.55
N LEU A 138 -8.17 -3.25 5.17
CA LEU A 138 -7.89 -1.82 5.16
C LEU A 138 -7.59 -1.32 3.75
N LYS A 139 -6.77 -2.04 2.99
CA LYS A 139 -6.44 -1.68 1.61
C LYS A 139 -7.72 -1.51 0.78
N GLN A 140 -8.65 -2.47 0.89
CA GLN A 140 -9.92 -2.44 0.19
C GLN A 140 -10.87 -1.35 0.74
N ALA A 141 -10.99 -1.24 2.07
CA ALA A 141 -11.83 -0.24 2.72
C ALA A 141 -11.43 1.19 2.35
N ILE A 142 -10.14 1.51 2.40
CA ILE A 142 -9.61 2.83 2.02
C ILE A 142 -9.82 3.09 0.53
N SER A 143 -9.55 2.11 -0.34
CA SER A 143 -9.74 2.27 -1.79
C SER A 143 -11.20 2.55 -2.18
N ASN A 144 -12.16 2.13 -1.35
CA ASN A 144 -13.59 2.39 -1.54
C ASN A 144 -14.03 3.77 -1.02
N ILE A 145 -13.19 4.50 -0.28
CA ILE A 145 -13.49 5.86 0.17
C ILE A 145 -13.22 6.83 -0.98
N THR A 146 -14.26 7.58 -1.38
CA THR A 146 -14.15 8.54 -2.48
C THR A 146 -13.12 9.62 -2.12
N GLY A 147 -12.15 9.85 -3.01
CA GLY A 147 -11.10 10.84 -2.81
C GLY A 147 -9.98 10.43 -1.84
N ALA A 148 -10.03 9.22 -1.26
CA ALA A 148 -8.92 8.70 -0.49
C ALA A 148 -7.71 8.38 -1.39
N PRO A 149 -6.48 8.58 -0.88
CA PRO A 149 -5.29 8.11 -1.58
C PRO A 149 -5.26 6.58 -1.62
N TYR A 150 -4.69 6.02 -2.69
CA TYR A 150 -4.43 4.59 -2.75
C TYR A 150 -3.43 4.19 -1.66
N PRO A 151 -3.77 3.24 -0.76
CA PRO A 151 -2.89 2.84 0.33
C PRO A 151 -1.76 1.96 -0.20
N TYR A 152 -0.53 2.48 -0.23
CA TYR A 152 0.64 1.70 -0.61
C TYR A 152 1.02 0.73 0.51
N VAL A 153 1.23 -0.54 0.18
CA VAL A 153 1.55 -1.57 1.17
C VAL A 153 3.02 -1.96 1.06
N ILE A 154 3.73 -1.92 2.19
CA ILE A 154 5.10 -2.42 2.32
C ILE A 154 5.06 -3.67 3.20
N THR A 155 5.34 -4.82 2.60
CA THR A 155 5.58 -6.08 3.34
C THR A 155 7.01 -6.05 3.87
N ALA A 156 7.17 -5.70 5.14
CA ALA A 156 8.45 -5.55 5.81
C ALA A 156 8.78 -6.74 6.72
N CYS A 157 8.23 -7.92 6.43
CA CYS A 157 8.53 -9.18 7.08
C CYS A 157 8.72 -10.29 6.04
N PRO A 158 9.81 -11.07 6.08
CA PRO A 158 10.04 -12.15 5.12
C PRO A 158 9.34 -13.44 5.57
N ASP A 159 8.07 -13.37 5.97
CA ASP A 159 7.32 -14.50 6.53
C ASP A 159 6.71 -15.43 5.47
N GLY A 160 6.99 -15.17 4.20
CA GLY A 160 6.50 -15.90 3.05
C GLY A 160 5.13 -15.42 2.53
N GLU A 161 4.49 -14.47 3.21
CA GLU A 161 3.27 -13.85 2.70
C GLU A 161 3.59 -12.77 1.67
N GLY A 162 2.70 -12.63 0.68
CA GLY A 162 2.74 -11.54 -0.28
C GLY A 162 1.33 -11.03 -0.58
N ALA A 163 1.23 -10.07 -1.51
CA ALA A 163 -0.06 -9.57 -1.99
C ALA A 163 -0.96 -10.70 -2.57
N TRP A 164 -0.36 -11.80 -3.02
CA TRP A 164 -1.03 -12.98 -3.56
C TRP A 164 -1.73 -13.83 -2.49
N PHE A 165 -1.30 -13.78 -1.22
CA PHE A 165 -1.70 -14.77 -0.21
C PHE A 165 -3.20 -14.74 0.07
N SER A 166 -3.79 -13.55 0.23
CA SER A 166 -5.21 -13.42 0.58
C SER A 166 -6.11 -13.96 -0.53
N ASP A 167 -5.78 -13.65 -1.79
CA ASP A 167 -6.54 -14.12 -2.94
C ASP A 167 -6.36 -15.63 -3.19
N ALA A 168 -5.16 -16.15 -2.95
CA ALA A 168 -4.91 -17.59 -2.98
C ALA A 168 -5.72 -18.29 -1.88
N ALA A 169 -5.69 -17.78 -0.65
CA ALA A 169 -6.39 -18.35 0.51
C ALA A 169 -7.92 -18.36 0.35
N ARG A 170 -8.48 -17.38 -0.37
CA ARG A 170 -9.91 -17.37 -0.76
C ARG A 170 -10.32 -18.57 -1.63
N ARG A 171 -9.39 -19.07 -2.45
CA ARG A 171 -9.63 -20.16 -3.41
C ARG A 171 -9.22 -21.51 -2.86
N ASP A 172 -8.05 -21.56 -2.25
CA ASP A 172 -7.42 -22.76 -1.71
C ASP A 172 -6.45 -22.38 -0.58
N LEU A 173 -6.94 -22.52 0.66
CA LEU A 173 -6.20 -22.14 1.86
C LEU A 173 -4.98 -23.03 2.10
N ASP A 174 -5.04 -24.31 1.73
CA ASP A 174 -3.95 -25.25 1.99
C ASP A 174 -2.81 -25.06 0.99
N LEU A 175 -3.13 -24.81 -0.30
CA LEU A 175 -2.15 -24.35 -1.28
C LEU A 175 -1.50 -23.04 -0.84
N ALA A 176 -2.28 -22.05 -0.39
CA ALA A 176 -1.75 -20.76 0.05
C ALA A 176 -0.77 -20.92 1.22
N ARG A 177 -1.12 -21.76 2.21
CA ARG A 177 -0.24 -22.08 3.36
C ARG A 177 1.06 -22.75 2.94
N ARG A 178 0.97 -23.77 2.08
CA ARG A 178 2.15 -24.47 1.57
C ARG A 178 3.10 -23.53 0.82
N LEU A 179 2.56 -22.71 -0.09
CA LEU A 179 3.35 -21.71 -0.81
C LEU A 179 3.97 -20.70 0.17
N LYS A 180 3.24 -20.24 1.18
CA LYS A 180 3.81 -19.32 2.18
C LYS A 180 5.03 -19.94 2.85
N ASP A 181 4.94 -21.19 3.26
CA ASP A 181 6.06 -21.87 3.92
C ASP A 181 7.26 -22.07 2.97
N GLU A 182 7.02 -22.34 1.68
CA GLU A 182 8.07 -22.42 0.65
C GLU A 182 8.79 -21.08 0.40
N TYR A 183 8.07 -19.96 0.45
CA TYR A 183 8.60 -18.61 0.20
C TYR A 183 9.12 -17.91 1.46
N LYS A 184 8.94 -18.50 2.64
CA LYS A 184 9.39 -17.93 3.90
C LYS A 184 10.91 -17.86 3.96
N ALA A 185 11.43 -16.69 4.30
CA ALA A 185 12.87 -16.45 4.39
C ALA A 185 13.29 -16.01 5.80
N LYS A 186 14.60 -15.98 6.04
CA LYS A 186 15.15 -15.53 7.32
C LYS A 186 15.00 -14.02 7.45
N PHE A 187 14.63 -13.56 8.64
CA PHE A 187 14.61 -12.14 8.95
C PHE A 187 16.00 -11.64 9.34
N THR A 188 16.83 -11.36 8.34
CA THR A 188 18.21 -10.91 8.54
C THR A 188 18.30 -9.40 8.75
N SER A 189 19.43 -8.95 9.29
CA SER A 189 19.70 -7.51 9.48
C SER A 189 19.79 -6.77 8.15
N GLU A 190 20.31 -7.41 7.10
CA GLU A 190 20.37 -6.85 5.74
C GLU A 190 18.97 -6.65 5.17
N PHE A 191 18.08 -7.63 5.36
CA PHE A 191 16.68 -7.47 4.98
C PHE A 191 16.04 -6.30 5.76
N ALA A 192 16.28 -6.21 7.07
CA ALA A 192 15.73 -5.14 7.91
C ALA A 192 16.22 -3.76 7.48
N GLN A 193 17.51 -3.61 7.13
CA GLN A 193 18.06 -2.37 6.59
C GLN A 193 17.42 -2.00 5.24
N LYS A 194 17.24 -2.99 4.35
CA LYS A 194 16.58 -2.79 3.06
C LYS A 194 15.12 -2.35 3.25
N ALA A 195 14.40 -3.01 4.14
CA ALA A 195 13.01 -2.70 4.46
C ALA A 195 12.87 -1.32 5.12
N ALA A 196 13.76 -0.95 6.04
CA ALA A 196 13.83 0.40 6.59
C ALA A 196 14.06 1.45 5.50
N GLY A 197 14.93 1.15 4.52
CA GLY A 197 15.11 1.98 3.32
C GLY A 197 13.83 2.19 2.53
N TRP A 198 13.05 1.12 2.29
CA TRP A 198 11.74 1.23 1.62
C TRP A 198 10.77 2.13 2.39
N VAL A 199 10.66 1.95 3.71
CA VAL A 199 9.78 2.76 4.56
C VAL A 199 10.24 4.21 4.57
N ARG A 200 11.55 4.48 4.63
CA ARG A 200 12.11 5.83 4.58
C ARG A 200 11.78 6.54 3.27
N SER A 201 12.00 5.89 2.13
CA SER A 201 11.77 6.47 0.80
C SER A 201 10.30 6.46 0.37
N ALA A 202 9.41 5.78 1.11
CA ALA A 202 7.98 5.73 0.84
C ALA A 202 7.35 7.13 0.72
N ASN A 203 7.11 7.57 -0.51
CA ASN A 203 6.66 8.93 -0.85
C ASN A 203 5.22 8.97 -1.40
N THR A 204 4.41 7.94 -1.14
CA THR A 204 2.96 7.99 -1.40
C THR A 204 2.23 8.63 -0.23
N PRO A 205 1.07 9.28 -0.43
CA PRO A 205 0.29 9.90 0.64
C PRO A 205 0.03 9.03 1.87
N LEU A 206 -0.26 7.74 1.68
CA LEU A 206 -0.63 6.81 2.74
C LEU A 206 0.03 5.45 2.51
N ASN A 207 0.87 5.04 3.45
CA ASN A 207 1.66 3.82 3.41
C ASN A 207 1.31 2.95 4.62
N ILE A 208 0.96 1.69 4.38
CA ILE A 208 0.71 0.67 5.40
C ILE A 208 1.91 -0.28 5.43
N ILE A 209 2.56 -0.37 6.59
CA ILE A 209 3.75 -1.18 6.81
C ILE A 209 3.36 -2.42 7.62
N ASP A 210 3.51 -3.59 7.02
CA ASP A 210 3.25 -4.89 7.64
C ASP A 210 4.56 -5.44 8.22
N VAL A 211 4.65 -5.52 9.55
CA VAL A 211 5.87 -5.97 10.26
C VAL A 211 5.66 -7.29 10.97
N GLY A 212 6.77 -7.96 11.30
CA GLY A 212 6.74 -9.21 12.04
C GLY A 212 6.12 -9.05 13.42
N GLY A 213 5.47 -10.11 13.94
CA GLY A 213 4.75 -10.08 15.21
C GLY A 213 5.63 -10.14 16.48
N ARG A 214 6.90 -9.77 16.42
CA ARG A 214 7.84 -9.82 17.56
C ARG A 214 8.54 -8.48 17.74
N ILE A 215 8.80 -8.07 18.97
CA ILE A 215 9.67 -6.91 19.25
C ILE A 215 11.12 -7.39 19.08
N THR A 216 11.81 -6.85 18.07
CA THR A 216 13.20 -7.22 17.73
C THR A 216 13.96 -5.99 17.23
N ASP A 217 15.29 -6.06 17.19
CA ASP A 217 16.12 -5.00 16.61
C ASP A 217 15.84 -4.78 15.12
N GLN A 218 15.51 -5.84 14.38
CA GLN A 218 15.11 -5.72 12.98
C GLN A 218 13.83 -4.90 12.81
N ASN A 219 12.80 -5.19 13.62
CA ASN A 219 11.57 -4.40 13.61
C ASN A 219 11.80 -2.99 14.14
N ARG A 220 12.72 -2.79 15.10
CA ARG A 220 13.12 -1.47 15.57
C ARG A 220 13.68 -0.61 14.43
N LEU A 221 14.57 -1.17 13.61
CA LEU A 221 15.14 -0.49 12.44
C LEU A 221 14.05 -0.05 11.44
N ILE A 222 13.10 -0.92 11.15
CA ILE A 222 12.02 -0.66 10.17
C ILE A 222 11.03 0.36 10.73
N MET A 223 10.54 0.13 11.95
CA MET A 223 9.47 0.91 12.57
C MET A 223 9.90 2.33 12.90
N ARG A 224 11.19 2.57 13.17
CA ARG A 224 11.72 3.93 13.40
C ARG A 224 11.50 4.88 12.22
N GLU A 225 11.33 4.36 11.01
CA GLU A 225 11.10 5.16 9.80
C GLU A 225 9.59 5.42 9.55
N ALA A 226 8.71 4.86 10.40
CA ALA A 226 7.27 5.08 10.38
C ALA A 226 6.87 6.31 11.21
N THR A 227 5.58 6.65 11.16
CA THR A 227 5.02 7.85 11.81
C THR A 227 3.90 7.51 12.79
N HIS A 228 3.10 6.49 12.47
CA HIS A 228 1.92 6.09 13.22
C HIS A 228 1.93 4.58 13.48
N ALA A 229 1.21 4.13 14.50
CA ALA A 229 1.08 2.71 14.83
C ALA A 229 -0.38 2.31 15.08
N VAL A 230 -0.73 1.11 14.60
CA VAL A 230 -1.93 0.36 14.95
C VAL A 230 -1.47 -0.92 15.64
N ILE A 231 -1.83 -1.07 16.91
CA ILE A 231 -1.56 -2.29 17.66
C ILE A 231 -2.76 -3.22 17.49
N LEU A 232 -2.50 -4.46 17.10
CA LEU A 232 -3.50 -5.53 17.00
C LEU A 232 -3.02 -6.76 17.77
N ALA A 233 -3.78 -7.18 18.77
CA ALA A 233 -3.48 -8.34 19.60
C ALA A 233 -4.68 -9.29 19.70
N GLY A 234 -4.46 -10.59 19.52
CA GLY A 234 -5.43 -11.61 19.88
C GLY A 234 -5.33 -11.98 21.37
N ASP A 235 -6.19 -12.90 21.82
CA ASP A 235 -6.26 -13.29 23.23
C ASP A 235 -4.91 -13.77 23.80
N GLU A 236 -4.20 -14.62 23.05
CA GLU A 236 -2.88 -15.16 23.45
C GLU A 236 -1.76 -14.11 23.51
N GLY A 237 -1.98 -12.93 22.94
CA GLY A 237 -1.00 -11.84 22.91
C GLY A 237 -1.40 -10.61 23.71
N LYS A 238 -2.57 -10.62 24.36
CA LYS A 238 -3.13 -9.44 25.03
C LYS A 238 -2.24 -8.93 26.16
N ASP A 239 -1.56 -9.84 26.87
CA ASP A 239 -0.57 -9.55 27.91
C ASP A 239 0.65 -8.78 27.39
N LYS A 240 0.97 -8.90 26.10
CA LYS A 240 2.10 -8.22 25.45
C LYS A 240 1.76 -6.85 24.89
N VAL A 241 0.49 -6.43 24.93
CA VAL A 241 0.07 -5.11 24.42
C VAL A 241 0.85 -3.96 25.09
N PRO A 242 1.04 -3.91 26.42
CA PRO A 242 1.81 -2.84 27.06
C PRO A 242 3.26 -2.75 26.54
N LEU A 243 3.89 -3.89 26.24
CA LEU A 243 5.25 -3.91 25.68
C LEU A 243 5.29 -3.32 24.26
N TRP A 244 4.24 -3.55 23.45
CA TRP A 244 4.13 -2.94 22.13
C TRP A 244 3.84 -1.45 22.20
N GLU A 245 3.05 -0.99 23.18
CA GLU A 245 2.80 0.43 23.42
C GLU A 245 4.09 1.16 23.83
N GLU A 246 4.87 0.58 24.74
CA GLU A 246 6.18 1.09 25.13
C GLU A 246 7.14 1.14 23.93
N PHE A 247 7.20 0.05 23.15
CA PHE A 247 8.04 -0.01 21.95
C PHE A 247 7.67 1.05 20.90
N CYS A 248 6.37 1.34 20.71
CA CYS A 248 5.92 2.41 19.83
C CYS A 248 6.29 3.79 20.39
N ARG A 249 6.17 3.99 21.71
CA ARG A 249 6.54 5.22 22.39
C ARG A 249 8.04 5.51 22.29
N ASP A 250 8.88 4.51 22.51
CA ASP A 250 10.34 4.59 22.36
C ASP A 250 10.76 5.03 20.95
N LEU A 251 9.95 4.69 19.95
CA LEU A 251 10.16 5.03 18.55
C LEU A 251 9.47 6.35 18.14
N ASN A 252 8.84 7.06 19.07
CA ASN A 252 8.05 8.28 18.84
C ASN A 252 6.92 8.07 17.82
N LEU A 253 6.33 6.88 17.77
CA LEU A 253 5.20 6.59 16.88
C LEU A 253 3.89 7.07 17.51
N HIS A 254 3.10 7.81 16.74
CA HIS A 254 1.76 8.20 17.16
C HIS A 254 0.82 6.99 17.07
N MET A 255 0.42 6.45 18.22
CA MET A 255 -0.56 5.37 18.26
C MET A 255 -1.94 5.91 17.89
N ILE A 256 -2.57 5.31 16.88
CA ILE A 256 -3.90 5.73 16.38
C ILE A 256 -4.97 4.68 16.63
N ALA A 257 -4.57 3.44 16.91
CA ALA A 257 -5.50 2.40 17.33
C ALA A 257 -4.83 1.35 18.22
N ASN A 258 -5.60 0.85 19.19
CA ASN A 258 -5.28 -0.35 19.98
C ASN A 258 -6.48 -1.29 19.89
N LEU A 259 -6.33 -2.37 19.12
CA LEU A 259 -7.42 -3.24 18.70
C LEU A 259 -7.23 -4.66 19.23
N HIS A 260 -8.31 -5.23 19.74
CA HIS A 260 -8.41 -6.64 20.08
C HIS A 260 -8.89 -7.44 18.87
N SER A 261 -8.11 -8.43 18.45
CA SER A 261 -8.54 -9.44 17.48
C SER A 261 -9.28 -10.55 18.22
N ASP A 262 -10.59 -10.43 18.32
CA ASP A 262 -11.45 -11.41 18.98
C ASP A 262 -11.78 -12.55 18.01
N TYR A 263 -10.98 -13.62 18.03
CA TYR A 263 -11.15 -14.72 17.08
C TYR A 263 -12.46 -15.49 17.27
N TYR A 264 -13.07 -15.45 18.46
CA TYR A 264 -14.33 -16.17 18.73
C TYR A 264 -15.55 -15.25 18.76
N GLY A 265 -15.34 -13.94 18.64
CA GLY A 265 -16.38 -12.95 18.54
C GLY A 265 -17.23 -13.10 17.27
N THR A 266 -18.44 -12.56 17.32
CA THR A 266 -19.41 -12.57 16.21
C THR A 266 -19.66 -11.19 15.63
N GLU A 267 -19.15 -10.14 16.28
CA GLU A 267 -19.35 -8.75 15.87
C GLU A 267 -18.16 -7.87 16.27
N ASP A 268 -17.94 -6.80 15.50
CA ASP A 268 -17.00 -5.75 15.85
C ASP A 268 -17.57 -4.89 16.97
N LYS A 269 -16.70 -4.42 17.88
CA LYS A 269 -17.10 -3.48 18.94
C LYS A 269 -16.20 -2.27 18.89
N ILE A 270 -16.79 -1.08 18.76
CA ILE A 270 -16.07 0.19 18.85
C ILE A 270 -16.35 0.76 20.24
N ILE A 271 -15.32 0.84 21.07
CA ILE A 271 -15.40 1.35 22.45
C ILE A 271 -15.11 2.85 22.44
N GLU A 272 -14.05 3.26 21.74
CA GLU A 272 -13.61 4.66 21.65
C GLU A 272 -13.15 4.95 20.22
N ARG A 273 -13.44 6.15 19.71
CA ARG A 273 -13.02 6.59 18.37
C ARG A 273 -11.89 7.61 18.38
N SER A 274 -11.75 8.37 19.46
CA SER A 274 -10.84 9.51 19.59
C SER A 274 -10.58 9.79 21.08
N PRO A 275 -9.34 10.14 21.47
CA PRO A 275 -8.17 10.38 20.63
C PRO A 275 -7.50 9.11 20.07
N LEU A 276 -7.86 7.93 20.58
CA LEU A 276 -7.35 6.64 20.15
C LEU A 276 -8.52 5.73 19.75
N LEU A 277 -8.42 5.04 18.61
CA LEU A 277 -9.43 4.05 18.22
C LEU A 277 -9.24 2.77 19.04
N ILE A 278 -10.22 2.45 19.89
CA ILE A 278 -10.19 1.29 20.78
C ILE A 278 -11.41 0.41 20.54
N GLY A 279 -11.20 -0.90 20.52
CA GLY A 279 -12.27 -1.87 20.43
C GLY A 279 -11.80 -3.22 19.95
N SER A 280 -12.71 -4.00 19.38
CA SER A 280 -12.41 -5.32 18.83
C SER A 280 -12.83 -5.47 17.37
N ILE A 281 -12.07 -6.28 16.64
CA ILE A 281 -12.43 -6.83 15.35
C ILE A 281 -12.69 -8.32 15.57
N HIS A 282 -13.87 -8.80 15.21
CA HIS A 282 -14.19 -10.22 15.33
C HIS A 282 -13.48 -11.03 14.25
N TYR A 283 -13.18 -12.30 14.50
CA TYR A 283 -12.84 -13.34 13.53
C TYR A 283 -11.97 -12.89 12.33
N LEU A 284 -10.71 -12.51 12.57
CA LEU A 284 -9.78 -12.17 11.48
C LEU A 284 -9.18 -13.42 10.82
N ALA A 285 -9.97 -14.12 10.01
CA ALA A 285 -9.55 -15.32 9.29
C ALA A 285 -8.96 -15.02 7.90
N ARG A 286 -8.00 -15.84 7.46
CA ARG A 286 -7.44 -15.77 6.11
C ARG A 286 -8.50 -16.20 5.09
N GLY A 287 -8.55 -15.48 3.97
CA GLY A 287 -9.54 -15.74 2.92
C GLY A 287 -10.86 -14.98 3.09
N GLU A 288 -11.06 -14.29 4.21
CA GLU A 288 -12.28 -13.51 4.42
C GLU A 288 -12.13 -12.08 3.88
N ASP A 289 -13.22 -11.50 3.36
CA ASP A 289 -13.31 -10.06 3.12
C ASP A 289 -13.79 -9.35 4.38
N VAL A 290 -12.88 -8.62 5.01
CA VAL A 290 -13.15 -7.87 6.24
C VAL A 290 -13.31 -6.36 5.97
N SER A 291 -13.27 -5.94 4.71
CA SER A 291 -13.21 -4.53 4.31
C SER A 291 -14.45 -3.73 4.70
N THR A 292 -15.63 -4.37 4.74
CA THR A 292 -16.90 -3.73 5.09
C THR A 292 -17.17 -3.70 6.60
N ARG A 293 -16.31 -4.35 7.41
CA ARG A 293 -16.55 -4.50 8.85
C ARG A 293 -16.49 -3.15 9.59
N PRO A 294 -17.35 -2.91 10.60
CA PRO A 294 -17.45 -1.61 11.27
C PRO A 294 -16.13 -1.05 11.80
N MET A 295 -15.29 -1.87 12.43
CA MET A 295 -14.02 -1.43 12.98
C MET A 295 -12.98 -1.18 11.88
N VAL A 296 -12.95 -2.00 10.82
CA VAL A 296 -12.07 -1.80 9.66
C VAL A 296 -12.42 -0.49 8.94
N GLN A 297 -13.72 -0.22 8.76
CA GLN A 297 -14.22 1.03 8.21
C GLN A 297 -13.90 2.23 9.11
N ALA A 298 -13.99 2.08 10.43
CA ALA A 298 -13.61 3.14 11.38
C ALA A 298 -12.10 3.45 11.28
N LEU A 299 -11.25 2.44 11.26
CA LEU A 299 -9.81 2.62 11.11
C LEU A 299 -9.42 3.21 9.76
N ALA A 300 -10.07 2.78 8.67
CA ALA A 300 -9.87 3.36 7.34
C ALA A 300 -10.16 4.87 7.33
N ARG A 301 -11.26 5.30 7.96
CA ARG A 301 -11.60 6.72 8.09
C ARG A 301 -10.58 7.50 8.94
N VAL A 302 -10.11 6.92 10.05
CA VAL A 302 -9.03 7.53 10.85
C VAL A 302 -7.80 7.77 9.98
N LEU A 303 -7.35 6.75 9.24
CA LEU A 303 -6.18 6.84 8.37
C LEU A 303 -6.33 7.88 7.25
N VAL A 304 -7.50 7.93 6.61
CA VAL A 304 -7.80 8.93 5.57
C VAL A 304 -7.90 10.33 6.15
N GLY A 305 -8.43 10.48 7.36
CA GLY A 305 -8.51 11.74 8.09
C GLY A 305 -7.14 12.34 8.43
N LEU A 306 -6.13 11.51 8.70
CA LEU A 306 -4.74 11.96 8.93
C LEU A 306 -4.14 12.66 7.69
N PHE A 307 -4.61 12.30 6.49
CA PHE A 307 -4.20 12.93 5.23
C PHE A 307 -5.01 14.21 4.92
N GLY A 308 -5.92 14.64 5.82
CA GLY A 308 -6.71 15.85 5.65
C GLY A 308 -7.69 15.77 4.48
N CYS A 309 -8.24 14.59 4.19
CA CYS A 309 -9.43 14.48 3.35
C CYS A 309 -10.67 14.74 4.24
N PRO A 310 -11.59 15.63 3.85
CA PRO A 310 -12.87 15.74 4.53
C PRO A 310 -13.58 14.38 4.44
N LEU A 311 -13.94 13.82 5.60
CA LEU A 311 -14.70 12.59 5.75
C LEU A 311 -16.20 12.85 5.56
#